data_AF-A0A2W7AJN3-F1
#
_entry.id   AF-A0A2W7AJN3-F1
#
_cell.length_a   1.000
_cell.length_b   1.000
_cell.length_c   1.000
_cell.angle_alpha   90.00
_cell.angle_beta   90.00
_cell.angle_gamma   90.00
#
_symmetry.space_group_name_H-M   'P 1'
#
loop_
_entity.id
_entity.type
_entity.pdbx_description
1 polymer ?
#
loop_
_entity_poly.entity_id
_entity_poly.type
_entity_poly.pdbx_seq_one_letter_code
_entity_poly.pdbx_strand_id
1 'polypeptide(L)'
;MKLGNSAPISSENVLARMAPEMAATFSPAQLQALQAALTTRRHPVNIRLSLPLGMTRVYLVLLAGTEVRSASRRRQAAAQHPLWTPMNMLVIAGTTAFGILALLAVVQITHTDLSAVFNPKAAPAGIPFKADRSSCEESGRTWREGSCLDFGHDPTF
;
A
#
# COMPACT_ATOMS: atom_id res chain seq x y z
N MET A 1 -0.57 -2.35 19.61
CA MET A 1 0.29 -1.43 20.38
C MET A 1 -0.60 -0.28 20.87
N LYS A 2 -0.96 -0.27 22.16
CA LYS A 2 -1.88 0.74 22.74
C LYS A 2 -1.18 2.11 22.76
N LEU A 3 -1.55 3.02 21.87
CA LEU A 3 -1.24 4.45 21.97
C LEU A 3 -2.39 5.14 22.71
N GLY A 4 -2.57 4.80 23.98
CA GLY A 4 -3.58 5.40 24.84
C GLY A 4 -2.92 6.07 26.03
N ASN A 5 -3.17 7.36 26.21
CA ASN A 5 -2.98 8.13 27.44
C ASN A 5 -1.55 8.49 27.88
N SER A 6 -0.79 9.18 27.03
CA SER A 6 0.17 10.14 27.56
C SER A 6 -0.57 11.44 27.88
N ALA A 7 -0.47 11.94 29.11
CA ALA A 7 -1.02 13.25 29.48
C ALA A 7 -0.54 14.33 28.49
N PRO A 8 -1.40 15.30 28.10
CA PRO A 8 -0.98 16.36 27.18
C PRO A 8 0.21 17.11 27.79
N ILE A 9 1.29 17.24 27.02
CA ILE A 9 2.44 18.04 27.42
C ILE A 9 1.96 19.50 27.48
N SER A 10 1.90 20.07 28.68
CA SER A 10 1.56 21.48 28.90
C SER A 10 2.84 22.31 29.04
N SER A 11 2.74 23.60 28.73
CA SER A 11 3.80 24.58 29.00
C SER A 11 4.20 24.57 30.48
N GLU A 12 3.24 24.44 31.39
CA GLU A 12 3.48 24.36 32.83
C GLU A 12 4.41 23.19 33.21
N ASN A 13 4.17 21.99 32.65
CA ASN A 13 5.02 20.82 32.88
C ASN A 13 6.45 21.03 32.35
N VAL A 14 6.60 21.78 31.26
CA VAL A 14 7.91 22.13 30.69
C VAL A 14 8.61 23.17 31.57
N LEU A 15 7.89 24.19 32.04
CA LEU A 15 8.43 25.23 32.92
C LEU A 15 8.85 24.68 34.29
N ALA A 16 8.08 23.76 34.87
CA ALA A 16 8.39 23.14 36.16
C ALA A 16 9.71 22.32 36.16
N ARG A 17 10.22 21.97 34.98
CA ARG A 17 11.48 21.25 34.79
C ARG A 17 12.66 22.16 34.43
N MET A 18 12.41 23.46 34.23
CA MET A 18 13.45 24.47 34.02
C MET A 18 13.85 25.08 35.35
N ALA A 19 15.05 25.67 35.39
CA ALA A 19 15.47 26.45 36.54
C ALA A 19 14.49 27.63 36.75
N PRO A 20 14.06 27.91 37.99
CA PRO A 20 12.99 28.88 38.27
C PRO A 20 13.31 30.28 37.75
N GLU A 21 14.58 30.68 37.79
CA GLU A 21 15.06 31.94 37.25
C GLU A 21 14.85 32.04 35.73
N MET A 22 14.97 30.94 35.00
CA MET A 22 14.73 30.88 33.55
C MET A 22 13.23 30.83 33.24
N ALA A 23 12.47 30.03 33.99
CA ALA A 23 11.02 29.92 33.81
C ALA A 23 10.33 31.27 33.98
N ALA A 24 10.81 32.11 34.92
CA ALA A 24 10.31 33.46 35.16
C ALA A 24 10.58 34.46 34.01
N THR A 25 11.52 34.17 33.10
CA THR A 25 11.85 35.08 31.98
C THR A 25 10.82 35.03 30.83
N PHE A 26 9.96 34.01 30.81
CA PHE A 26 8.99 33.83 29.72
C PHE A 26 7.86 34.85 29.82
N SER A 27 7.70 35.65 28.77
CA SER A 27 6.54 36.54 28.63
C SER A 27 5.25 35.75 28.36
N PRO A 28 4.06 36.32 28.63
CA PRO A 28 2.79 35.67 28.34
C PRO A 28 2.63 35.22 26.88
N ALA A 29 3.12 36.04 25.94
CA ALA A 29 3.11 35.71 24.51
C ALA A 29 4.01 34.50 24.18
N GLN A 30 5.17 34.38 24.85
CA GLN A 30 6.06 33.24 24.69
C GLN A 30 5.46 31.96 25.30
N LEU A 31 4.77 32.06 26.44
CA LEU A 31 4.05 30.93 27.04
C LEU A 31 2.94 30.43 26.12
N GLN A 32 2.19 31.33 25.49
CA GLN A 32 1.16 30.96 24.53
C GLN A 32 1.76 30.31 23.27
N ALA A 33 2.85 30.86 22.74
CA ALA A 33 3.57 30.27 21.62
C ALA A 33 4.13 28.88 21.96
N LEU A 34 4.66 28.71 23.17
CA LEU A 34 5.14 27.43 23.68
C LEU A 34 3.99 26.42 23.77
N GLN A 35 2.86 26.78 24.37
CA GLN A 35 1.69 25.91 24.45
C GLN A 35 1.17 25.52 23.06
N ALA A 36 1.14 26.46 22.11
CA ALA A 36 0.75 26.19 20.72
C ALA A 36 1.75 25.24 20.02
N ALA A 37 3.04 25.34 20.33
CA ALA A 37 4.07 24.44 19.79
C ALA A 37 3.99 23.03 20.40
N LEU A 38 3.60 22.90 21.67
CA LEU A 38 3.41 21.62 22.36
C LEU A 38 2.10 20.91 21.98
N THR A 39 1.12 21.66 21.47
CA THR A 39 -0.15 21.10 21.00
C THR A 39 0.11 20.14 19.84
N THR A 40 -0.20 18.87 20.07
CA THR A 40 0.02 17.81 19.07
C THR A 40 -0.86 18.06 17.85
N ARG A 41 -0.22 18.23 16.69
CA ARG A 41 -0.95 18.34 15.42
C ARG A 41 -1.42 16.95 14.97
N ARG A 42 -2.70 16.85 14.62
CA ARG A 42 -3.25 15.65 13.99
C ARG A 42 -3.03 15.75 12.48
N HIS A 43 -2.40 14.73 11.92
CA HIS A 43 -2.23 14.55 10.48
C HIS A 43 -3.19 13.45 10.02
N PRO A 44 -4.01 13.67 8.98
CA PRO A 44 -4.87 12.63 8.39
C PRO A 44 -4.09 11.37 8.01
N VAL A 45 -2.85 11.53 7.54
CA VAL A 45 -1.91 10.42 7.31
C VAL A 45 -0.77 10.56 8.32
N ASN A 46 -0.61 9.57 9.20
CA ASN A 46 0.48 9.49 10.17
C ASN A 46 0.96 8.05 10.29
N ILE A 47 1.86 7.65 9.39
CA ILE A 47 2.46 6.32 9.33
C ILE A 47 3.89 6.42 9.87
N ARG A 48 4.21 5.59 10.86
CA ARG A 48 5.54 5.49 11.47
C ARG A 48 5.87 4.02 11.65
N LEU A 49 6.80 3.53 10.86
CA LEU A 49 7.17 2.12 10.80
C LEU A 49 8.64 1.95 11.15
N SER A 50 8.94 0.90 11.91
CA SER A 50 10.31 0.43 12.10
C SER A 50 10.43 -0.91 11.40
N LEU A 51 11.19 -0.93 10.30
CA LEU A 51 11.40 -2.11 9.47
C LEU A 51 12.70 -2.79 9.90
N PRO A 52 12.66 -4.04 10.40
CA PRO A 52 13.86 -4.79 10.72
C PRO A 52 14.52 -5.30 9.42
N LEU A 53 15.64 -4.70 9.00
CA LEU A 53 16.45 -5.15 7.86
C LEU A 53 17.65 -5.96 8.35
N GLY A 54 17.38 -7.10 8.97
CA GLY A 54 18.40 -7.99 9.53
C GLY A 54 19.23 -7.31 10.62
N MET A 55 20.46 -6.91 10.29
CA MET A 55 21.40 -6.26 11.23
C MET A 55 21.07 -4.79 11.51
N THR A 56 20.19 -4.16 10.72
CA THR A 56 19.84 -2.75 10.91
C THR A 56 18.33 -2.57 11.02
N ARG A 57 17.90 -1.42 11.54
CA ARG A 57 16.50 -1.02 11.56
C ARG A 57 16.35 0.25 10.74
N VAL A 58 15.42 0.24 9.80
CA VAL A 58 15.06 1.45 9.06
C VAL A 58 13.81 2.03 9.68
N TYR A 59 13.87 3.32 10.01
CA TYR A 59 12.72 4.07 10.49
C TYR A 59 12.11 4.85 9.34
N LEU A 60 10.88 4.50 8.98
CA LEU A 60 10.12 5.14 7.91
C LEU A 60 8.98 5.96 8.51
N VAL A 61 8.88 7.22 8.09
CA VAL A 61 7.83 8.15 8.50
C VAL A 61 7.17 8.76 7.28
N LEU A 62 5.85 8.62 7.18
CA LEU A 62 5.03 9.31 6.20
C LEU A 62 3.97 10.14 6.95
N LEU A 63 4.05 11.45 6.77
CA LEU A 63 3.12 12.42 7.33
C LEU A 63 2.50 13.22 6.18
N ALA A 64 1.18 13.26 6.12
CA ALA A 64 0.46 14.13 5.18
C ALA A 64 -0.76 14.76 5.84
N GLY A 65 -1.03 16.02 5.48
CA GLY A 65 -2.13 16.81 6.02
C GLY A 65 -2.18 18.21 5.43
N THR A 66 -3.07 19.05 5.97
CA THR A 66 -3.24 20.43 5.52
C THR A 66 -2.01 21.28 5.83
N GLU A 67 -1.55 22.03 4.83
CA GLU A 67 -0.41 22.94 4.99
C GLU A 67 -0.89 24.27 5.58
N VAL A 68 -0.55 24.51 6.84
CA VAL A 68 -0.93 25.74 7.59
C VAL A 68 0.26 26.68 7.82
N ARG A 69 1.46 26.34 7.34
CA ARG A 69 2.66 27.17 7.51
C ARG A 69 2.65 28.33 6.52
N SER A 70 3.23 29.46 6.93
CA SER A 70 3.43 30.62 6.06
C SER A 70 4.33 30.30 4.88
N ALA A 71 4.18 31.05 3.78
CA ALA A 71 4.99 30.87 2.58
C ALA A 71 6.50 31.04 2.84
N SER A 72 6.89 31.97 3.71
CA SER A 72 8.29 32.17 4.11
C SER A 72 8.87 30.93 4.79
N ARG A 73 8.16 30.39 5.79
CA ARG A 73 8.56 29.17 6.50
C ARG A 73 8.62 27.96 5.56
N ARG A 74 7.69 27.86 4.60
CA ARG A 74 7.68 26.78 3.60
C ARG A 74 8.90 26.83 2.69
N ARG A 75 9.30 28.02 2.22
CA ARG A 75 10.52 28.20 1.41
C ARG A 75 11.78 27.82 2.17
N GLN A 76 11.89 28.26 3.43
CA GLN A 76 13.02 27.90 4.28
C GLN A 76 13.10 26.38 4.53
N ALA A 77 11.96 25.73 4.78
CA ALA A 77 11.91 24.28 4.96
C ALA A 77 12.28 23.52 3.67
N ALA A 78 11.85 23.99 2.50
CA ALA A 78 12.22 23.38 1.22
C ALA A 78 13.73 23.46 0.94
N ALA A 79 14.38 24.54 1.38
CA ALA A 79 15.84 24.68 1.30
C ALA A 79 16.58 23.70 2.23
N GLN A 80 16.02 23.41 3.42
CA GLN A 80 16.61 22.49 4.40
C GLN A 80 16.36 21.02 4.08
N HIS A 81 15.29 20.71 3.36
CA HIS A 81 14.86 19.35 3.03
C HIS A 81 14.65 19.19 1.52
N PRO A 82 15.73 19.10 0.73
CA PRO A 82 15.63 18.96 -0.72
C PRO A 82 15.03 17.61 -1.11
N LEU A 83 14.06 17.64 -2.03
CA LEU A 83 13.43 16.42 -2.56
C LEU A 83 14.33 15.69 -3.58
N TRP A 84 15.21 16.42 -4.25
CA TRP A 84 16.03 15.93 -5.35
C TRP A 84 17.38 15.37 -4.90
N THR A 85 17.41 14.66 -3.77
CA THR A 85 18.60 13.89 -3.38
C THR A 85 18.58 12.53 -4.08
N PRO A 86 19.74 11.92 -4.39
CA PRO A 86 19.77 10.62 -5.05
C PRO A 86 18.92 9.55 -4.34
N MET A 87 18.97 9.51 -3.00
CA MET A 87 18.21 8.54 -2.21
C MET A 87 16.70 8.82 -2.25
N ASN A 88 16.28 10.08 -2.18
CA ASN A 88 14.86 10.43 -2.32
C ASN A 88 14.34 10.08 -3.71
N MET A 89 15.14 10.30 -4.76
CA MET A 89 14.78 9.96 -6.13
C MET A 89 14.61 8.44 -6.30
N LEU A 90 15.46 7.62 -5.69
CA LEU A 90 15.28 6.17 -5.68
C LEU A 90 13.97 5.75 -4.99
N VAL A 91 13.66 6.35 -3.85
CA VAL A 91 12.40 6.08 -3.14
C VAL A 91 11.19 6.50 -3.98
N ILE A 92 11.22 7.69 -4.58
CA ILE A 92 10.13 8.22 -5.42
C ILE A 92 9.95 7.34 -6.67
N ALA A 93 11.03 7.01 -7.37
CA ALA A 93 10.99 6.17 -8.55
C ALA A 93 10.50 4.76 -8.22
N GLY A 94 11.01 4.15 -7.15
CA GLY A 94 10.59 2.82 -6.70
C GLY A 94 9.12 2.78 -6.30
N THR A 95 8.65 3.75 -5.51
CA THR A 95 7.23 3.83 -5.10
C THR A 95 6.30 4.09 -6.28
N THR A 96 6.71 4.96 -7.22
CA THR A 96 5.94 5.25 -8.44
C THR A 96 5.87 4.01 -9.35
N ALA A 97 7.00 3.36 -9.60
CA ALA A 97 7.06 2.16 -10.44
C ALA A 97 6.21 1.03 -9.86
N PHE A 98 6.30 0.80 -8.54
CA PHE A 98 5.45 -0.17 -7.86
C PHE A 98 3.96 0.15 -8.02
N GLY A 99 3.55 1.42 -7.87
CA GLY A 99 2.17 1.83 -8.07
C GLY A 99 1.66 1.59 -9.49
N ILE A 100 2.48 1.88 -10.50
CA ILE A 100 2.17 1.60 -11.91
C ILE A 100 2.01 0.10 -12.14
N LEU A 101 2.95 -0.72 -11.66
CA LEU A 101 2.89 -2.17 -11.79
C LEU A 101 1.66 -2.76 -11.10
N ALA A 102 1.32 -2.27 -9.90
CA ALA A 102 0.12 -2.69 -9.17
C ALA A 102 -1.16 -2.34 -9.96
N LEU A 103 -1.24 -1.14 -10.54
CA LEU A 103 -2.38 -0.75 -11.37
C LEU A 103 -2.50 -1.63 -12.61
N LEU A 104 -1.39 -1.88 -13.31
CA LEU A 104 -1.36 -2.77 -14.47
C LEU A 104 -1.79 -4.19 -14.10
N ALA A 105 -1.32 -4.72 -12.97
CA ALA A 105 -1.74 -6.03 -12.48
C ALA A 105 -3.25 -6.10 -12.24
N VAL A 106 -3.85 -5.06 -11.63
CA VAL A 106 -5.31 -4.98 -11.44
C VAL A 106 -6.04 -5.00 -12.78
N VAL A 107 -5.58 -4.22 -13.77
CA VAL A 107 -6.19 -4.21 -15.11
C VAL A 107 -6.10 -5.60 -15.76
N GLN A 108 -4.94 -6.26 -15.68
CA GLN A 108 -4.79 -7.61 -16.25
C GLN A 108 -5.74 -8.62 -15.58
N ILE A 109 -5.93 -8.53 -14.25
CA ILE A 109 -6.87 -9.41 -13.53
C ILE A 109 -8.31 -9.25 -14.06
N THR A 110 -8.71 -8.06 -14.50
CA THR A 110 -10.06 -7.87 -15.09
C THR A 110 -10.22 -8.54 -16.46
N HIS A 111 -9.12 -8.79 -17.18
CA HIS A 111 -9.13 -9.47 -18.48
C HIS A 111 -8.88 -10.98 -18.36
N THR A 112 -8.36 -11.45 -17.23
CA THR A 112 -8.17 -12.89 -17.01
C THR A 112 -9.50 -13.56 -16.70
N ASP A 113 -9.82 -14.59 -17.46
CA ASP A 113 -10.90 -15.51 -17.10
C ASP A 113 -10.45 -16.37 -15.91
N LEU A 114 -10.66 -15.86 -14.71
CA LEU A 114 -10.38 -16.57 -13.46
C LEU A 114 -11.11 -17.93 -13.41
N SER A 115 -12.25 -18.06 -14.10
CA SER A 115 -12.98 -19.32 -14.14
C SER A 115 -12.23 -20.40 -14.92
N ALA A 116 -11.41 -20.04 -15.92
CA ALA A 116 -10.56 -21.01 -16.62
C ALA A 116 -9.41 -21.56 -15.75
N VAL A 117 -9.01 -20.84 -14.71
CA VAL A 117 -8.02 -21.30 -13.72
C VAL A 117 -8.65 -22.28 -12.73
N PHE A 118 -9.88 -22.03 -12.31
CA PHE A 118 -10.58 -22.88 -11.33
C PHE A 118 -11.40 -24.02 -11.96
N ASN A 119 -11.80 -23.89 -13.22
CA ASN A 119 -12.43 -24.91 -14.06
C ASN A 119 -11.60 -25.08 -15.33
N PRO A 120 -10.49 -25.85 -15.27
CA PRO A 120 -9.76 -26.20 -16.48
C PRO A 120 -10.74 -26.87 -17.45
N LYS A 121 -10.76 -26.40 -18.71
CA LYS A 121 -11.59 -27.01 -19.75
C LYS A 121 -11.28 -28.51 -19.79
N ALA A 122 -12.32 -29.33 -19.75
CA ALA A 122 -12.24 -30.77 -19.92
C ALA A 122 -11.31 -31.11 -21.10
N ALA A 123 -10.27 -31.91 -20.83
CA ALA A 123 -9.44 -32.43 -21.91
C ALA A 123 -10.31 -33.36 -22.77
N PRO A 124 -10.24 -33.27 -24.11
CA PRO A 124 -11.05 -34.11 -24.98
C PRO A 124 -10.71 -35.58 -24.76
N ALA A 125 -11.72 -36.40 -24.45
CA ALA A 125 -11.58 -37.84 -24.35
C ALA A 125 -12.00 -38.50 -25.68
N GLY A 126 -11.13 -39.36 -26.23
CA GLY A 126 -11.45 -40.15 -27.42
C GLY A 126 -12.33 -41.34 -27.05
N ILE A 127 -13.43 -41.55 -27.78
CA ILE A 127 -14.35 -42.67 -27.56
C ILE A 127 -13.95 -43.86 -28.46
N PRO A 128 -13.35 -44.93 -27.93
CA PRO A 128 -12.72 -45.97 -28.75
C PRO A 128 -13.73 -46.85 -29.52
N PHE A 129 -14.99 -46.90 -29.10
CA PHE A 129 -16.02 -47.77 -29.67
C PHE A 129 -16.91 -47.08 -30.72
N LYS A 130 -16.73 -45.77 -30.98
CA LYS A 130 -17.42 -45.04 -32.05
C LYS A 130 -16.43 -44.71 -33.16
N ALA A 131 -16.32 -45.64 -34.12
CA ALA A 131 -15.38 -45.54 -35.24
C ALA A 131 -15.96 -44.82 -36.47
N ASP A 132 -17.24 -44.45 -36.43
CA ASP A 132 -17.94 -43.80 -37.53
C ASP A 132 -18.47 -42.42 -37.14
N ARG A 133 -18.43 -41.51 -38.13
CA ARG A 133 -18.81 -40.10 -37.93
C ARG A 133 -20.29 -39.94 -37.57
N SER A 134 -21.20 -40.70 -38.18
CA SER A 134 -22.63 -40.51 -37.95
C SER A 134 -23.04 -40.94 -36.54
N SER A 135 -22.56 -42.09 -36.06
CA SER A 135 -22.76 -42.53 -34.67
C SER A 135 -22.17 -41.55 -33.66
N CYS A 136 -21.02 -40.93 -33.98
CA CYS A 136 -20.44 -39.89 -33.14
C CYS A 136 -21.36 -38.67 -33.02
N GLU A 137 -21.77 -38.10 -34.15
CA GLU A 137 -22.60 -36.88 -34.21
C GLU A 137 -24.02 -37.12 -33.67
N GLU A 138 -24.64 -38.28 -33.91
CA GLU A 138 -25.93 -38.69 -33.33
C GLU A 138 -25.91 -38.72 -31.80
N SER A 139 -24.75 -39.01 -31.22
CA SER A 139 -24.57 -39.03 -29.76
C SER A 139 -24.26 -37.66 -29.15
N GLY A 140 -24.34 -36.59 -29.95
CA GLY A 140 -24.07 -35.20 -29.53
C GLY A 140 -22.57 -34.89 -29.36
N ARG A 141 -21.67 -35.72 -29.91
CA ARG A 141 -20.22 -35.58 -29.79
C ARG A 141 -19.60 -35.00 -31.06
N THR A 142 -18.33 -34.60 -30.98
CA THR A 142 -17.64 -33.96 -32.11
C THR A 142 -16.67 -34.94 -32.76
N TRP A 143 -16.77 -35.12 -34.09
CA TRP A 143 -15.80 -35.87 -34.87
C TRP A 143 -14.63 -34.97 -35.30
N ARG A 144 -13.39 -35.31 -34.92
CA ARG A 144 -12.18 -34.57 -35.32
C ARG A 144 -11.01 -35.53 -35.58
N GLU A 145 -10.29 -35.32 -36.69
CA GLU A 145 -9.07 -36.06 -37.04
C GLU A 145 -9.22 -37.59 -37.02
N GLY A 146 -10.39 -38.10 -37.43
CA GLY A 146 -10.65 -39.55 -37.48
C GLY A 146 -11.01 -40.18 -36.13
N SER A 147 -11.28 -39.36 -35.11
CA SER A 147 -11.67 -39.80 -33.77
C SER A 147 -12.93 -39.07 -33.29
N CYS A 148 -13.76 -39.77 -32.50
CA CYS A 148 -14.91 -39.18 -31.82
C CYS A 148 -14.47 -38.62 -30.46
N LEU A 149 -14.63 -37.31 -30.25
CA LEU A 149 -14.19 -36.61 -29.04
C LEU A 149 -15.39 -36.20 -28.17
N ASP A 150 -15.26 -36.45 -26.86
CA ASP A 150 -16.16 -35.98 -25.82
C ASP A 150 -15.49 -34.86 -25.00
N PHE A 151 -16.20 -33.74 -24.83
CA PHE A 151 -15.76 -32.56 -24.08
C PHE A 151 -16.57 -32.36 -22.79
N GLY A 152 -17.52 -33.25 -22.49
CA GLY A 152 -18.46 -33.10 -21.38
C GLY A 152 -18.01 -33.70 -20.05
N HIS A 153 -16.79 -34.24 -19.96
CA HIS A 153 -16.33 -34.94 -18.76
C HIS A 153 -15.46 -34.04 -17.88
N ASP A 154 -15.87 -33.91 -16.61
CA ASP A 154 -15.06 -33.28 -15.57
C ASP A 154 -13.71 -34.01 -15.48
N PRO A 155 -12.56 -33.33 -15.58
CA PRO A 155 -11.25 -33.98 -15.47
C PRO A 155 -10.99 -34.62 -14.10
N THR A 156 -11.89 -34.44 -13.11
CA THR A 156 -11.80 -35.03 -11.77
C THR A 156 -12.64 -36.30 -11.57
N PHE A 157 -13.35 -36.79 -12.60
CA PHE A 157 -14.17 -38.01 -12.53
C PHE A 157 -13.89 -39.02 -13.64
#